data_AF-A0A507EGP6-F1
#
_entry.id   AF-A0A507EGP6-F1
#
_cell.length_a   1.000
_cell.length_b   1.000
_cell.length_c   1.000
_cell.angle_alpha   90.00
_cell.angle_beta   90.00
_cell.angle_gamma   90.00
#
_symmetry.space_group_name_H-M   'P 1'
#
loop_
_entity.id
_entity.type
_entity.pdbx_description
1 polymer ?
#
loop_
_entity_poly.entity_id
_entity_poly.type
_entity_poly.pdbx_seq_one_letter_code
_entity_poly.pdbx_strand_id
1 'polypeptide(L)'
;MAGPRQKAAASGSPASDPPSYELAARSRQPLDAGNEEAAAAAAAQSKGKKQKKERPWKQQNLPYFFPILTPTIVATPLAIIALAFIPVGAYLYHANNSIGEITFDYTHCSSAAPPTFAAPAPGTQSTRIAQWQYDSSTSTCSMLIDIGWDLPPPVFMYISLTQFYQNHRLYIKSHSTEQTGGKLFLTAADITGECSWLRYANCDTARNVGTWTGSGNMADMNPDCRTPEANRDAVVKNAAPDAQYFPCGLIANSVFSDDISPLQSGTTNYTLPPKDISWPEDLENYANSPWFTDPSLATSIPTKLIPPPGWRHKYPNGYTATEYPNFATDERLQVWLRKAGFPHFRKLWGKNPDATLPKGVYRVDVVDRFQVRSFGGTKSIILSTLGPLGSRDGFLGITFLVVGCIAAFAAFLVWAVRFRKLGDRSYLSWNAKNQ
;
A
#
# COMPACT_ATOMS: atom_id res chain seq x y z
N MET A 1 74.27 -42.65 17.05
CA MET A 1 73.34 -43.74 17.41
C MET A 1 72.36 -43.89 16.25
N ALA A 2 72.76 -44.65 15.25
CA ALA A 2 72.47 -46.08 15.12
C ALA A 2 71.08 -46.30 14.48
N GLY A 3 71.03 -46.13 13.16
CA GLY A 3 70.93 -47.24 12.21
C GLY A 3 69.66 -48.11 12.17
N PRO A 4 69.43 -48.78 11.03
CA PRO A 4 68.11 -49.14 10.51
C PRO A 4 67.87 -50.66 10.49
N ARG A 5 66.63 -51.07 10.19
CA ARG A 5 66.28 -52.41 9.68
C ARG A 5 65.09 -52.28 8.75
N GLN A 6 64.88 -53.09 7.71
CA GLN A 6 65.71 -53.81 6.74
C GLN A 6 64.67 -54.38 5.74
N LYS A 7 65.05 -54.52 4.47
CA LYS A 7 64.20 -55.04 3.39
C LYS A 7 63.77 -56.50 3.62
N ALA A 8 62.60 -56.87 3.09
CA ALA A 8 62.39 -58.18 2.48
C ALA A 8 61.76 -57.98 1.09
N ALA A 9 62.48 -58.47 0.08
CA ALA A 9 62.04 -58.57 -1.31
C ALA A 9 61.35 -59.92 -1.53
N ALA A 10 60.32 -59.94 -2.37
CA ALA A 10 59.93 -61.13 -3.12
C ALA A 10 59.50 -60.70 -4.53
N SER A 11 60.25 -61.22 -5.49
CA SER A 11 60.15 -61.10 -6.94
C SER A 11 58.96 -61.89 -7.52
N GLY A 12 58.38 -61.38 -8.61
CA GLY A 12 57.50 -62.15 -9.50
C GLY A 12 57.00 -61.30 -10.67
N SER A 13 57.43 -61.65 -11.88
CA SER A 13 57.21 -60.97 -13.17
C SER A 13 55.78 -61.23 -13.76
N PRO A 14 55.44 -60.75 -14.98
CA PRO A 14 54.17 -60.10 -15.31
C PRO A 14 53.08 -61.05 -15.84
N ALA A 15 51.81 -60.65 -15.73
CA ALA A 15 50.67 -61.22 -16.45
C ALA A 15 49.65 -60.11 -16.66
N SER A 16 49.67 -59.44 -17.83
CA SER A 16 48.80 -59.70 -18.98
C SER A 16 47.34 -59.28 -18.74
N ASP A 17 46.88 -58.33 -19.55
CA ASP A 17 45.54 -57.76 -19.58
C ASP A 17 44.40 -58.80 -19.58
N PRO A 18 43.27 -58.56 -18.88
CA PRO A 18 42.01 -59.23 -19.16
C PRO A 18 41.20 -58.45 -20.22
N PRO A 19 40.31 -59.14 -20.95
CA PRO A 19 40.07 -58.85 -22.36
C PRO A 19 39.06 -57.72 -22.58
N SER A 20 39.28 -56.99 -23.68
CA SER A 20 38.22 -56.28 -24.39
C SER A 20 37.13 -57.27 -24.80
N TYR A 21 35.91 -57.10 -24.30
CA TYR A 21 34.77 -57.82 -24.85
C TYR A 21 34.31 -57.10 -26.12
N GLU A 22 34.76 -57.63 -27.25
CA GLU A 22 34.23 -57.34 -28.58
C GLU A 22 32.84 -58.00 -28.71
N LEU A 23 31.88 -57.26 -29.26
CA LEU A 23 30.52 -57.74 -29.54
C LEU A 23 30.57 -58.79 -30.67
N ALA A 24 30.61 -60.08 -30.31
CA ALA A 24 30.50 -61.16 -31.29
C ALA A 24 29.06 -61.33 -31.77
N ALA A 25 28.83 -61.02 -33.06
CA ALA A 25 27.63 -61.40 -33.79
C ALA A 25 27.56 -62.94 -33.90
N ARG A 26 26.54 -63.55 -33.29
CA ARG A 26 26.34 -65.00 -33.34
C ARG A 26 25.59 -65.39 -34.61
N SER A 27 26.30 -66.07 -35.52
CA SER A 27 25.79 -66.80 -36.67
C SER A 27 24.91 -67.99 -36.23
N ARG A 28 23.87 -68.27 -37.03
CA ARG A 28 22.87 -69.33 -36.81
C ARG A 28 23.43 -70.70 -37.17
N GLN A 29 23.13 -71.71 -36.36
CA GLN A 29 23.07 -73.13 -36.76
C GLN A 29 21.74 -73.74 -36.28
N PRO A 30 21.22 -74.79 -36.95
CA PRO A 30 19.79 -75.08 -37.05
C PRO A 30 19.22 -75.87 -35.86
N LEU A 31 17.93 -75.64 -35.59
CA LEU A 31 17.12 -76.29 -34.55
C LEU A 31 16.56 -77.63 -35.04
N ASP A 32 16.60 -78.64 -34.18
CA ASP A 32 16.01 -79.97 -34.39
C ASP A 32 14.48 -79.89 -34.58
N ALA A 33 13.99 -80.66 -35.57
CA ALA A 33 12.63 -80.66 -36.12
C ALA A 33 11.57 -81.36 -35.23
N GLY A 34 11.54 -81.06 -33.93
CA GLY A 34 10.62 -81.68 -32.97
C GLY A 34 9.51 -80.80 -32.40
N ASN A 35 9.49 -79.49 -32.70
CA ASN A 35 8.70 -78.51 -31.92
C ASN A 35 7.75 -77.61 -32.75
N GLU A 36 7.54 -77.89 -34.04
CA GLU A 36 6.69 -77.06 -34.91
C GLU A 36 5.18 -77.28 -34.71
N GLU A 37 4.74 -78.47 -34.27
CA GLU A 37 3.30 -78.74 -34.09
C GLU A 37 2.72 -78.11 -32.80
N ALA A 38 3.50 -77.99 -31.73
CA ALA A 38 3.06 -77.34 -30.49
C ALA A 38 3.02 -75.80 -30.61
N ALA A 39 3.91 -75.21 -31.40
CA ALA A 39 3.95 -73.76 -31.62
C ALA A 39 2.84 -73.27 -32.56
N ALA A 40 2.43 -74.08 -33.54
CA ALA A 40 1.35 -73.74 -34.47
C ALA A 40 -0.03 -73.69 -33.79
N ALA A 41 -0.29 -74.57 -32.81
CA ALA A 41 -1.53 -74.57 -32.05
C ALA A 41 -1.66 -73.35 -31.10
N ALA A 42 -0.55 -72.87 -30.53
CA ALA A 42 -0.53 -71.69 -29.67
C ALA A 42 -0.68 -70.36 -30.47
N ALA A 43 -0.18 -70.31 -31.72
CA ALA A 43 -0.29 -69.14 -32.57
C ALA A 43 -1.72 -68.89 -33.11
N ALA A 44 -2.59 -69.91 -33.12
CA ALA A 44 -3.94 -69.81 -33.66
C ALA A 44 -4.96 -69.11 -32.72
N GLN A 45 -4.64 -68.91 -31.43
CA GLN A 45 -5.60 -68.39 -30.44
C GLN A 45 -5.46 -66.90 -30.07
N SER A 46 -4.55 -66.13 -30.66
CA SER A 46 -4.40 -64.70 -30.29
C SER A 46 -4.93 -63.68 -31.31
N LYS A 47 -5.65 -64.11 -32.35
CA LYS A 47 -6.30 -63.19 -33.31
C LYS A 47 -7.56 -62.56 -32.68
N GLY A 48 -7.38 -61.51 -31.88
CA GLY A 48 -8.52 -60.79 -31.32
C GLY A 48 -8.24 -59.78 -30.21
N LYS A 49 -7.17 -58.99 -30.25
CA LYS A 49 -7.08 -57.78 -29.41
C LYS A 49 -6.71 -56.58 -30.26
N LYS A 50 -7.67 -55.66 -30.47
CA LYS A 50 -7.42 -54.31 -30.99
C LYS A 50 -6.40 -53.63 -30.08
N GLN A 51 -5.16 -53.50 -30.54
CA GLN A 51 -4.12 -52.76 -29.84
C GLN A 51 -4.60 -51.31 -29.72
N LYS A 52 -4.89 -50.86 -28.49
CA LYS A 52 -5.43 -49.52 -28.24
C LYS A 52 -4.43 -48.51 -28.78
N LYS A 53 -4.87 -47.58 -29.64
CA LYS A 53 -4.02 -46.52 -30.22
C LYS A 53 -3.23 -45.84 -29.10
N GLU A 54 -1.94 -46.15 -29.04
CA GLU A 54 -1.02 -45.68 -28.02
C GLU A 54 -0.77 -44.20 -28.27
N ARG A 55 -1.29 -43.36 -27.35
CA ARG A 55 -1.11 -41.91 -27.44
C ARG A 55 -0.03 -41.49 -26.45
N PRO A 56 0.86 -40.54 -26.80
CA PRO A 56 1.97 -40.09 -25.95
C PRO A 56 1.56 -39.73 -24.50
N TRP A 57 0.38 -39.14 -24.33
CA TRP A 57 -0.16 -38.79 -23.00
C TRP A 57 -0.46 -39.99 -22.11
N LYS A 58 -0.88 -41.14 -22.66
CA LYS A 58 -1.14 -42.36 -21.88
C LYS A 58 0.12 -43.07 -21.44
N GLN A 59 1.24 -42.83 -22.14
CA GLN A 59 2.54 -43.44 -21.91
C GLN A 59 3.49 -42.52 -21.14
N GLN A 60 3.01 -41.36 -20.68
CA GLN A 60 3.85 -40.32 -20.08
C GLN A 60 5.05 -39.90 -20.96
N ASN A 61 4.88 -40.00 -22.28
CA ASN A 61 5.90 -39.67 -23.28
C ASN A 61 5.52 -38.39 -24.05
N LEU A 62 4.97 -37.40 -23.33
CA LEU A 62 4.72 -36.07 -23.89
C LEU A 62 6.06 -35.37 -24.16
N PRO A 63 6.16 -34.50 -25.18
CA PRO A 63 7.34 -33.66 -25.34
C PRO A 63 7.50 -32.80 -24.08
N TYR A 64 8.62 -32.96 -23.39
CA TYR A 64 8.96 -32.17 -22.21
C TYR A 64 10.36 -31.60 -22.35
N PHE A 65 10.57 -30.42 -21.75
CA PHE A 65 11.88 -29.83 -21.60
C PHE A 65 12.29 -29.93 -20.14
N PHE A 66 13.38 -30.64 -19.87
CA PHE A 66 13.96 -30.75 -18.54
C PHE A 66 15.30 -30.02 -18.51
N PRO A 67 15.33 -28.74 -18.11
CA PRO A 67 16.57 -27.98 -18.04
C PRO A 67 17.44 -28.53 -16.91
N ILE A 68 18.53 -29.20 -17.28
CA ILE A 68 19.56 -29.56 -16.32
C ILE A 68 20.28 -28.28 -15.93
N LEU A 69 20.23 -27.93 -14.64
CA LEU A 69 20.86 -26.71 -14.11
C LEU A 69 22.38 -26.87 -14.14
N THR A 70 23.00 -26.48 -15.26
CA THR A 70 24.45 -26.34 -15.37
C THR A 70 24.87 -24.95 -14.90
N PRO A 71 26.10 -24.79 -14.39
CA PRO A 71 26.64 -23.50 -13.98
C PRO A 71 26.44 -22.36 -14.99
N THR A 72 26.63 -22.65 -16.28
CA THR A 72 26.47 -21.67 -17.36
C THR A 72 25.00 -21.32 -17.58
N ILE A 73 24.10 -22.30 -17.55
CA ILE A 73 22.66 -22.09 -17.68
C ILE A 73 22.09 -21.32 -16.49
N VAL A 74 22.68 -21.44 -15.29
CA VAL A 74 22.27 -20.68 -14.09
C VAL A 74 22.90 -19.28 -14.06
N ALA A 75 24.19 -19.13 -14.38
CA ALA A 75 24.86 -17.83 -14.34
C ALA A 75 24.37 -16.85 -15.42
N THR A 76 24.02 -17.36 -16.62
CA THR A 76 23.56 -16.53 -17.74
C THR A 76 22.31 -15.70 -17.42
N PRO A 77 21.19 -16.27 -16.94
CA PRO A 77 20.02 -15.48 -16.58
C PRO A 77 20.28 -14.53 -15.40
N LEU A 78 21.11 -14.92 -14.42
CA LEU A 78 21.50 -14.04 -13.32
C LEU A 78 22.27 -12.81 -13.81
N ALA A 79 23.21 -12.99 -14.75
CA ALA A 79 23.95 -11.90 -15.37
C ALA A 79 23.04 -10.99 -16.21
N ILE A 80 22.06 -11.56 -16.93
CA ILE A 80 21.06 -10.79 -17.70
C ILE A 80 20.20 -9.94 -16.75
N ILE A 81 19.73 -10.52 -15.65
CA ILE A 81 18.94 -9.78 -14.64
C ILE A 81 19.78 -8.63 -14.07
N ALA A 82 21.03 -8.87 -13.70
CA ALA A 82 21.92 -7.82 -13.20
C ALA A 82 22.12 -6.69 -14.22
N LEU A 83 22.38 -7.04 -15.48
CA LEU A 83 22.61 -6.09 -16.56
C LEU A 83 21.37 -5.24 -16.89
N ALA A 84 20.16 -5.78 -16.68
CA ALA A 84 18.92 -5.04 -16.85
C ALA A 84 18.56 -4.21 -15.60
N PHE A 85 18.66 -4.79 -14.41
CA PHE A 85 18.12 -4.19 -13.18
C PHE A 85 19.00 -3.08 -12.63
N ILE A 86 20.33 -3.15 -12.79
CA ILE A 86 21.23 -2.11 -12.29
C ILE A 86 21.03 -0.77 -13.03
N PRO A 87 21.01 -0.71 -14.38
CA PRO A 87 20.76 0.55 -15.10
C PRO A 87 19.35 1.10 -14.83
N VAL A 88 18.34 0.23 -14.80
CA VAL A 88 16.97 0.63 -14.47
C VAL A 88 16.93 1.20 -13.05
N GLY A 89 17.45 0.49 -12.05
CA GLY A 89 17.49 0.94 -10.67
C GLY A 89 18.24 2.27 -10.49
N ALA A 90 19.37 2.45 -11.18
CA ALA A 90 20.13 3.69 -11.17
C ALA A 90 19.34 4.87 -11.77
N TYR A 91 18.66 4.65 -12.90
CA TYR A 91 17.77 5.64 -13.50
C TYR A 91 16.62 6.01 -12.57
N LEU A 92 15.91 5.02 -12.00
CA LEU A 92 14.80 5.25 -11.08
C LEU A 92 15.26 6.00 -9.81
N TYR A 93 16.42 5.62 -9.25
CA TYR A 93 17.01 6.29 -8.09
C TYR A 93 17.38 7.75 -8.39
N HIS A 94 17.97 8.00 -9.56
CA HIS A 94 18.29 9.36 -10.00
C HIS A 94 17.01 10.19 -10.22
N ALA A 95 16.05 9.66 -10.97
CA ALA A 95 14.77 10.31 -11.22
C ALA A 95 14.03 10.65 -9.92
N ASN A 96 14.05 9.74 -8.94
CA ASN A 96 13.48 9.99 -7.62
C ASN A 96 14.19 11.11 -6.85
N ASN A 97 15.53 11.16 -6.92
CA ASN A 97 16.30 12.18 -6.21
C ASN A 97 16.18 13.58 -6.85
N SER A 98 15.80 13.65 -8.13
CA SER A 98 15.49 14.91 -8.83
C SER A 98 14.13 15.50 -8.43
N ILE A 99 13.27 14.77 -7.70
CA ILE A 99 11.99 15.30 -7.22
C ILE A 99 12.23 16.22 -6.03
N GLY A 100 11.82 17.49 -6.19
CA GLY A 100 11.79 18.48 -5.12
C GLY A 100 10.62 18.22 -4.19
N GLU A 101 10.91 17.81 -2.96
CA GLU A 101 9.93 17.61 -1.88
C GLU A 101 10.40 18.35 -0.63
N ILE A 102 9.50 19.13 -0.03
CA ILE A 102 9.76 19.90 1.17
C ILE A 102 8.65 19.61 2.17
N THR A 103 9.02 19.26 3.40
CA THR A 103 8.09 18.91 4.48
C THR A 103 8.24 19.87 5.64
N PHE A 104 7.11 20.38 6.12
CA PHE A 104 7.00 21.29 7.26
C PHE A 104 6.11 20.66 8.32
N ASP A 105 6.70 20.29 9.46
CA ASP A 105 5.96 19.75 10.60
C ASP A 105 5.58 20.87 11.57
N TYR A 106 4.26 20.98 11.81
CA TYR A 106 3.64 22.00 12.64
C TYR A 106 2.85 21.39 13.82
N THR A 107 3.07 20.11 14.11
CA THR A 107 2.40 19.36 15.21
C THR A 107 2.50 20.07 16.56
N HIS A 108 3.67 20.68 16.81
CA HIS A 108 3.99 21.30 18.09
C HIS A 108 3.67 22.79 18.16
N CYS A 109 3.12 23.39 17.11
CA CYS A 109 2.93 24.84 17.04
C CYS A 109 2.10 25.39 18.21
N SER A 110 0.97 24.76 18.53
CA SER A 110 0.08 25.17 19.62
C SER A 110 0.68 25.07 21.04
N SER A 111 1.78 24.36 21.24
CA SER A 111 2.42 24.28 22.57
C SER A 111 3.84 24.85 22.64
N ALA A 112 4.51 25.00 21.50
CA ALA A 112 5.93 25.38 21.44
C ALA A 112 6.14 26.76 20.80
N ALA A 113 5.21 27.24 19.97
CA ALA A 113 5.35 28.53 19.33
C ALA A 113 4.89 29.67 20.29
N PRO A 114 5.67 30.75 20.42
CA PRO A 114 5.28 31.91 21.20
C PRO A 114 4.19 32.74 20.47
N PRO A 115 3.55 33.72 21.16
CA PRO A 115 2.56 34.59 20.54
C PRO A 115 3.12 35.57 19.50
N THR A 116 4.44 35.68 19.40
CA THR A 116 5.15 36.54 18.44
C THR A 116 6.11 35.71 17.61
N PHE A 117 6.38 36.09 16.35
CA PHE A 117 7.32 35.36 15.50
C PHE A 117 8.68 35.14 16.17
N ALA A 118 9.04 33.87 16.34
CA ALA A 118 10.33 33.44 16.86
C ALA A 118 10.80 32.18 16.14
N ALA A 119 12.10 31.94 16.15
CA ALA A 119 12.65 30.69 15.63
C ALA A 119 12.22 29.50 16.52
N PRO A 120 11.94 28.32 15.93
CA PRO A 120 11.69 27.10 16.71
C PRO A 120 12.85 26.77 17.64
N ALA A 121 12.55 26.34 18.87
CA ALA A 121 13.58 25.99 19.84
C ALA A 121 14.40 24.78 19.37
N PRO A 122 15.71 24.70 19.69
CA PRO A 122 16.55 23.55 19.38
C PRO A 122 15.94 22.25 19.93
N GLY A 123 15.81 21.22 19.10
CA GLY A 123 15.20 19.93 19.47
C GLY A 123 13.70 19.81 19.14
N THR A 124 13.06 20.87 18.65
CA THR A 124 11.71 20.78 18.10
C THR A 124 11.75 20.10 16.74
N GLN A 125 10.84 19.14 16.47
CA GLN A 125 10.70 18.49 15.16
C GLN A 125 10.08 19.44 14.13
N SER A 126 10.73 20.57 13.86
CA SER A 126 10.26 21.61 12.93
C SER A 126 11.35 21.88 11.91
N THR A 127 11.37 21.04 10.88
CA THR A 127 12.32 21.20 9.77
C THR A 127 11.84 22.31 8.83
N ARG A 128 12.76 23.18 8.38
CA ARG A 128 12.52 24.21 7.34
C ARG A 128 11.51 25.32 7.71
N ILE A 129 11.16 25.44 9.00
CA ILE A 129 10.42 26.58 9.53
C ILE A 129 11.44 27.59 10.07
N ALA A 130 11.51 28.77 9.45
CA ALA A 130 12.42 29.83 9.86
C ALA A 130 11.94 30.49 11.16
N GLN A 131 10.65 30.84 11.20
CA GLN A 131 10.00 31.41 12.37
C GLN A 131 8.54 30.97 12.42
N TRP A 132 7.96 30.96 13.61
CA TRP A 132 6.55 30.66 13.80
C TRP A 132 5.98 31.45 14.97
N GLN A 133 4.66 31.56 15.00
CA GLN A 133 3.90 32.10 16.11
C GLN A 133 2.57 31.36 16.24
N TYR A 134 2.00 31.39 17.43
CA TYR A 134 0.68 30.82 17.70
C TYR A 134 -0.22 31.82 18.40
N ASP A 135 -1.37 32.08 17.79
CA ASP A 135 -2.45 32.87 18.37
C ASP A 135 -3.51 31.94 18.98
N SER A 136 -3.58 31.92 20.31
CA SER A 136 -4.53 31.09 21.05
C SER A 136 -5.99 31.53 20.88
N SER A 137 -6.25 32.79 20.50
CA SER A 137 -7.62 33.29 20.34
C SER A 137 -8.30 32.73 19.09
N THR A 138 -7.55 32.62 18.00
CA THR A 138 -8.01 32.08 16.72
C THR A 138 -7.58 30.63 16.49
N SER A 139 -6.74 30.08 17.38
CA SER A 139 -6.05 28.79 17.18
C SER A 139 -5.22 28.75 15.90
N THR A 140 -4.66 29.90 15.50
CA THR A 140 -3.90 30.03 14.25
C THR A 140 -2.40 29.90 14.51
N CYS A 141 -1.78 28.98 13.80
CA CYS A 141 -0.33 28.83 13.68
C CYS A 141 0.17 29.56 12.42
N SER A 142 0.89 30.65 12.58
CA SER A 142 1.52 31.36 11.45
C SER A 142 2.98 30.96 11.36
N MET A 143 3.41 30.48 10.20
CA MET A 143 4.77 29.98 9.98
C MET A 143 5.41 30.69 8.80
N LEU A 144 6.66 31.12 8.97
CA LEU A 144 7.56 31.53 7.90
C LEU A 144 8.36 30.30 7.46
N ILE A 145 7.99 29.74 6.32
CA ILE A 145 8.63 28.57 5.72
C ILE A 145 9.69 28.99 4.72
N ASP A 146 10.85 28.34 4.75
CA ASP A 146 11.95 28.59 3.81
C ASP A 146 11.96 27.55 2.70
N ILE A 147 11.74 28.01 1.46
CA ILE A 147 11.76 27.21 0.25
C ILE A 147 13.14 27.37 -0.39
N GLY A 148 14.00 26.34 -0.26
CA GLY A 148 15.40 26.42 -0.67
C GLY A 148 15.68 26.34 -2.18
N TRP A 149 14.70 25.90 -2.99
CA TRP A 149 14.84 25.76 -4.43
C TRP A 149 13.50 25.95 -5.14
N ASP A 150 13.55 26.30 -6.42
CA ASP A 150 12.35 26.50 -7.24
C ASP A 150 11.67 25.16 -7.50
N LEU A 151 10.36 25.06 -7.26
CA LEU A 151 9.55 23.90 -7.60
C LEU A 151 8.82 24.15 -8.94
N PRO A 152 9.20 23.45 -10.03
CA PRO A 152 8.52 23.61 -11.31
C PRO A 152 7.07 23.09 -11.27
N PRO A 153 6.18 23.62 -12.12
CA PRO A 153 4.82 23.11 -12.23
C PRO A 153 4.80 21.69 -12.81
N PRO A 154 3.81 20.85 -12.44
CA PRO A 154 2.77 21.09 -11.43
C PRO A 154 3.30 20.97 -9.99
N VAL A 155 2.92 21.91 -9.12
CA VAL A 155 3.23 21.88 -7.68
C VAL A 155 2.03 21.36 -6.90
N PHE A 156 2.27 20.38 -6.04
CA PHE A 156 1.24 19.75 -5.22
C PHE A 156 1.47 20.05 -3.75
N MET A 157 0.39 20.32 -3.03
CA MET A 157 0.38 20.41 -1.58
C MET A 157 -0.35 19.21 -1.00
N TYR A 158 0.35 18.46 -0.15
CA TYR A 158 -0.21 17.35 0.60
C TYR A 158 -0.24 17.68 2.09
N ILE A 159 -1.24 17.16 2.77
CA ILE A 159 -1.21 16.98 4.21
C ILE A 159 -0.69 15.58 4.51
N SER A 160 0.17 15.45 5.51
CA SER A 160 0.71 14.18 5.98
C SER A 160 0.29 13.95 7.42
N LEU A 161 -0.19 12.74 7.72
CA LEU A 161 -0.56 12.31 9.05
C LEU A 161 0.17 11.02 9.41
N THR A 162 0.61 10.93 10.66
CA THR A 162 1.25 9.73 11.21
C THR A 162 0.42 9.13 12.34
N GLN A 163 0.54 7.82 12.53
CA GLN A 163 -0.20 7.07 13.56
C GLN A 163 -1.73 7.21 13.47
N PHE A 164 -2.28 7.47 12.29
CA PHE A 164 -3.72 7.58 12.09
C PHE A 164 -4.25 6.37 11.27
N TYR A 165 -4.95 5.46 11.93
CA TYR A 165 -5.29 4.15 11.38
C TYR A 165 -6.58 4.14 10.54
N GLN A 166 -6.57 4.77 9.35
CA GLN A 166 -7.69 4.66 8.39
C GLN A 166 -7.95 3.22 7.92
N ASN A 167 -6.93 2.36 8.02
CA ASN A 167 -6.99 0.97 7.63
C ASN A 167 -7.59 0.04 8.71
N HIS A 168 -7.99 0.58 9.86
CA HIS A 168 -8.63 -0.23 10.90
C HIS A 168 -9.98 -0.79 10.43
N ARG A 169 -10.24 -2.09 10.65
CA ARG A 169 -11.44 -2.79 10.13
C ARG A 169 -12.75 -2.06 10.42
N LEU A 170 -12.93 -1.59 11.67
CA LEU A 170 -14.13 -0.85 12.08
C LEU A 170 -14.22 0.51 11.37
N TYR A 171 -13.09 1.19 11.20
CA TYR A 171 -13.02 2.48 10.54
C TYR A 171 -13.40 2.36 9.06
N ILE A 172 -12.82 1.37 8.35
CA ILE A 172 -13.08 1.13 6.92
C ILE A 172 -14.57 0.90 6.63
N LYS A 173 -15.25 0.18 7.53
CA LYS A 173 -16.67 -0.16 7.43
C LYS A 173 -17.58 1.01 7.80
N SER A 174 -17.11 1.96 8.61
CA SER A 174 -17.92 3.01 9.20
C SER A 174 -18.24 4.18 8.27
N HIS A 175 -19.10 3.92 7.29
CA HIS A 175 -19.65 4.90 6.34
C HIS A 175 -20.89 4.32 5.64
N SER A 176 -21.66 5.20 5.00
CA SER A 176 -22.70 4.82 4.03
C SER A 176 -22.36 5.44 2.67
N THR A 177 -22.00 4.59 1.70
CA THR A 177 -21.72 5.01 0.32
C THR A 177 -22.98 5.54 -0.37
N GLU A 178 -24.14 4.96 -0.08
CA GLU A 178 -25.41 5.42 -0.63
C GLU A 178 -25.76 6.84 -0.15
N GLN A 179 -25.45 7.17 1.11
CA GLN A 179 -25.69 8.51 1.66
C GLN A 179 -24.80 9.56 0.99
N THR A 180 -23.51 9.25 0.79
CA THR A 180 -22.56 10.14 0.08
C THR A 180 -22.77 10.15 -1.44
N GLY A 181 -23.40 9.10 -1.99
CA GLY A 181 -23.83 9.00 -3.38
C GLY A 181 -25.19 9.65 -3.66
N GLY A 182 -25.73 10.41 -2.70
CA GLY A 182 -26.94 11.22 -2.90
C GLY A 182 -28.26 10.48 -2.72
N LYS A 183 -28.30 9.24 -2.21
CA LYS A 183 -29.57 8.56 -1.91
C LYS A 183 -30.27 9.25 -0.75
N LEU A 184 -31.59 9.41 -0.87
CA LEU A 184 -32.42 10.01 0.19
C LEU A 184 -32.74 8.95 1.25
N PHE A 185 -32.35 9.21 2.50
CA PHE A 185 -32.82 8.49 3.68
C PHE A 185 -33.56 9.46 4.57
N LEU A 186 -34.84 9.18 4.87
CA LEU A 186 -35.64 10.04 5.75
C LEU A 186 -35.34 9.78 7.22
N THR A 187 -35.04 8.53 7.56
CA THR A 187 -34.74 8.11 8.93
C THR A 187 -33.34 7.50 9.04
N ALA A 188 -32.73 7.61 10.22
CA ALA A 188 -31.48 6.92 10.54
C ALA A 188 -31.60 5.39 10.46
N ALA A 189 -32.80 4.83 10.62
CA ALA A 189 -33.04 3.39 10.53
C ALA A 189 -32.95 2.85 9.10
N ASP A 190 -33.19 3.68 8.09
CA ASP A 190 -33.18 3.24 6.68
C ASP A 190 -31.77 3.17 6.07
N ILE A 191 -30.77 3.72 6.76
CA ILE A 191 -29.39 3.78 6.26
C ILE A 191 -28.82 2.36 6.12
N THR A 192 -28.40 1.98 4.93
CA THR A 192 -27.87 0.63 4.64
C THR A 192 -26.44 0.41 5.13
N GLY A 193 -25.68 1.49 5.38
CA GLY A 193 -24.28 1.44 5.80
C GLY A 193 -24.06 1.11 7.28
N GLU A 194 -22.91 0.49 7.58
CA GLU A 194 -22.47 0.20 8.95
C GLU A 194 -21.88 1.47 9.60
N CYS A 195 -22.67 2.53 9.81
CA CYS A 195 -22.20 3.83 10.35
C CYS A 195 -21.73 3.81 11.84
N SER A 196 -21.43 2.62 12.39
CA SER A 196 -21.04 2.39 13.79
C SER A 196 -21.99 3.14 14.75
N TRP A 197 -21.46 3.79 15.79
CA TRP A 197 -22.21 4.63 16.73
C TRP A 197 -22.57 6.02 16.22
N LEU A 198 -22.16 6.39 15.00
CA LEU A 198 -22.50 7.68 14.36
C LEU A 198 -23.56 7.48 13.27
N ARG A 199 -24.62 6.74 13.63
CA ARG A 199 -25.80 6.52 12.79
C ARG A 199 -26.97 7.38 13.25
N TYR A 200 -27.37 7.18 14.50
CA TYR A 200 -28.47 7.90 15.16
C TYR A 200 -27.91 9.11 15.89
N ALA A 201 -28.43 10.30 15.57
CA ALA A 201 -28.00 11.53 16.21
C ALA A 201 -28.75 11.82 17.52
N ASN A 202 -29.97 11.31 17.67
CA ASN A 202 -30.70 11.37 18.92
C ASN A 202 -30.16 10.34 19.92
N CYS A 203 -29.76 10.80 21.10
CA CYS A 203 -29.11 9.96 22.09
C CYS A 203 -30.05 8.98 22.79
N ASP A 204 -31.34 9.27 22.91
CA ASP A 204 -32.29 8.34 23.53
C ASP A 204 -32.62 7.20 22.57
N THR A 205 -32.76 7.49 21.28
CA THR A 205 -32.84 6.45 20.25
C THR A 205 -31.55 5.62 20.22
N ALA A 206 -30.38 6.26 20.24
CA ALA A 206 -29.10 5.55 20.21
C ALA A 206 -28.88 4.64 21.44
N ARG A 207 -29.46 4.97 22.61
CA ARG A 207 -29.44 4.11 23.81
C ARG A 207 -30.29 2.85 23.66
N ASN A 208 -31.39 2.95 22.90
CA ASN A 208 -32.32 1.85 22.69
C ASN A 208 -31.94 0.92 21.52
N VAL A 209 -30.89 1.27 20.76
CA VAL A 209 -30.36 0.45 19.67
C VAL A 209 -29.07 -0.24 20.11
N GLY A 210 -29.03 -1.56 20.00
CA GLY A 210 -27.86 -2.38 20.32
C GLY A 210 -26.66 -2.07 19.41
N THR A 211 -25.46 -2.25 19.93
CA THR A 211 -24.23 -2.11 19.13
C THR A 211 -24.07 -3.27 18.14
N TRP A 212 -23.30 -3.03 17.07
CA TRP A 212 -22.89 -4.07 16.12
C TRP A 212 -22.05 -5.18 16.77
N THR A 213 -21.40 -4.90 17.90
CA THR A 213 -20.62 -5.88 18.67
C THR A 213 -21.46 -6.74 19.62
N GLY A 214 -22.78 -6.51 19.69
CA GLY A 214 -23.69 -7.27 20.55
C GLY A 214 -23.54 -7.00 22.06
N SER A 215 -22.75 -5.99 22.43
CA SER A 215 -22.50 -5.59 23.82
C SER A 215 -22.60 -4.07 23.95
N GLY A 216 -23.53 -3.60 24.77
CA GLY A 216 -23.80 -2.17 25.00
C GLY A 216 -24.77 -1.54 23.99
N ASN A 217 -24.93 -0.22 24.10
CA ASN A 217 -25.77 0.59 23.21
C ASN A 217 -24.91 1.53 22.34
N MET A 218 -25.49 2.08 21.26
CA MET A 218 -24.75 2.98 20.37
C MET A 218 -24.40 4.32 21.03
N ALA A 219 -25.15 4.76 22.04
CA ALA A 219 -24.93 6.04 22.71
C ALA A 219 -23.63 6.06 23.55
N ASP A 220 -23.24 4.94 24.15
CA ASP A 220 -22.06 4.86 25.03
C ASP A 220 -20.75 5.16 24.29
N MET A 221 -20.70 4.84 23.00
CA MET A 221 -19.54 5.11 22.13
C MET A 221 -19.66 6.45 21.37
N ASN A 222 -20.84 7.07 21.34
CA ASN A 222 -21.06 8.35 20.67
C ASN A 222 -20.58 9.53 21.55
N PRO A 223 -19.58 10.32 21.10
CA PRO A 223 -19.10 11.48 21.86
C PRO A 223 -20.21 12.48 22.24
N ASP A 224 -21.18 12.70 21.36
CA ASP A 224 -22.31 13.63 21.61
C ASP A 224 -23.25 13.12 22.71
N CYS A 225 -23.32 11.81 22.93
CA CYS A 225 -24.23 11.21 23.91
C CYS A 225 -23.59 10.93 25.26
N ARG A 226 -22.26 10.85 25.31
CA ARG A 226 -21.47 10.77 26.54
C ARG A 226 -21.52 12.06 27.36
N THR A 227 -21.78 13.21 26.72
CA THR A 227 -22.01 14.46 27.44
C THR A 227 -23.37 14.45 28.13
N PRO A 228 -23.45 14.88 29.41
CA PRO A 228 -24.73 15.02 30.11
C PRO A 228 -25.70 15.90 29.34
N GLU A 229 -26.98 15.56 29.35
CA GLU A 229 -28.00 16.24 28.54
C GLU A 229 -28.00 17.76 28.71
N ALA A 230 -27.83 18.26 29.94
CA ALA A 230 -27.73 19.69 30.23
C ALA A 230 -26.62 20.41 29.43
N ASN A 231 -25.51 19.71 29.15
CA ASN A 231 -24.31 20.26 28.52
C ASN A 231 -24.18 19.89 27.03
N ARG A 232 -25.16 19.18 26.46
CA ARG A 232 -25.14 18.86 25.02
C ARG A 232 -25.31 20.12 24.17
N ASP A 233 -24.71 20.09 22.98
CA ASP A 233 -24.89 21.11 21.96
C ASP A 233 -26.37 21.27 21.60
N ALA A 234 -26.80 22.50 21.30
CA ALA A 234 -28.18 22.80 20.94
C ALA A 234 -28.67 21.96 19.74
N VAL A 235 -27.76 21.71 18.78
CA VAL A 235 -28.06 20.91 17.59
C VAL A 235 -28.39 19.46 17.94
N VAL A 236 -27.68 18.86 18.90
CA VAL A 236 -27.96 17.49 19.36
C VAL A 236 -29.25 17.44 20.17
N LYS A 237 -29.48 18.42 21.04
CA LYS A 237 -30.71 18.52 21.84
C LYS A 237 -31.97 18.60 20.99
N ASN A 238 -31.89 19.30 19.86
CA ASN A 238 -33.01 19.47 18.93
C ASN A 238 -33.17 18.31 17.93
N ALA A 239 -32.34 17.27 18.02
CA ALA A 239 -32.39 16.14 17.11
C ALA A 239 -33.67 15.31 17.32
N ALA A 240 -34.46 15.16 16.27
CA ALA A 240 -35.66 14.31 16.27
C ALA A 240 -35.30 12.84 16.56
N PRO A 241 -36.22 12.00 17.09
CA PRO A 241 -35.92 10.61 17.43
C PRO A 241 -35.33 9.77 16.28
N ASP A 242 -35.69 10.08 15.04
CA ASP A 242 -35.24 9.41 13.81
C ASP A 242 -34.11 10.17 13.08
N ALA A 243 -33.55 11.22 13.71
CA ALA A 243 -32.48 12.03 13.15
C ALA A 243 -31.20 11.22 12.92
N GLN A 244 -30.55 11.51 11.79
CA GLN A 244 -29.34 10.85 11.34
C GLN A 244 -28.13 11.79 11.37
N TYR A 245 -26.95 11.21 11.55
CA TYR A 245 -25.73 11.92 11.19
C TYR A 245 -25.58 11.97 9.67
N PHE A 246 -25.29 13.16 9.15
CA PHE A 246 -25.08 13.36 7.72
C PHE A 246 -23.76 14.10 7.48
N PRO A 247 -22.77 13.49 6.81
CA PRO A 247 -22.65 12.05 6.56
C PRO A 247 -22.46 11.25 7.86
N CYS A 248 -22.87 9.99 7.84
CA CYS A 248 -22.73 9.08 8.97
C CYS A 248 -21.33 8.44 9.03
N GLY A 249 -20.95 7.94 10.20
CA GLY A 249 -19.79 7.07 10.38
C GLY A 249 -18.45 7.76 10.70
N LEU A 250 -17.48 6.95 11.09
CA LEU A 250 -16.19 7.40 11.64
C LEU A 250 -15.29 8.06 10.59
N ILE A 251 -15.37 7.61 9.33
CA ILE A 251 -14.53 8.15 8.25
C ILE A 251 -14.83 9.62 8.05
N ALA A 252 -16.11 9.95 7.90
CA ALA A 252 -16.53 11.31 7.66
C ALA A 252 -16.39 12.17 8.93
N ASN A 253 -16.72 11.63 10.11
CA ASN A 253 -16.54 12.36 11.36
C ASN A 253 -15.10 12.85 11.61
N SER A 254 -14.11 12.08 11.17
CA SER A 254 -12.69 12.38 11.41
C SER A 254 -11.99 13.04 10.23
N VAL A 255 -12.74 13.71 9.34
CA VAL A 255 -12.17 14.56 8.28
C VAL A 255 -11.16 15.54 8.85
N PHE A 256 -10.04 15.67 8.15
CA PHE A 256 -9.01 16.62 8.50
C PHE A 256 -9.58 18.06 8.51
N SER A 257 -9.48 18.71 9.66
CA SER A 257 -10.20 19.95 9.96
C SER A 257 -9.33 21.20 9.99
N ASP A 258 -8.01 21.09 9.82
CA ASP A 258 -7.16 22.29 9.77
C ASP A 258 -7.44 23.07 8.48
N ASP A 259 -7.44 24.39 8.58
CA ASP A 259 -7.55 25.28 7.43
C ASP A 259 -6.17 25.87 7.11
N ILE A 260 -5.76 25.79 5.85
CA ILE A 260 -4.41 26.14 5.40
C ILE A 260 -4.53 27.28 4.38
N SER A 261 -3.96 28.43 4.72
CA SER A 261 -3.93 29.59 3.83
C SER A 261 -3.08 29.36 2.58
N PRO A 262 -3.26 30.18 1.53
CA PRO A 262 -2.26 30.33 0.47
C PRO A 262 -0.88 30.70 1.02
N LEU A 263 0.18 30.41 0.26
CA LEU A 263 1.54 30.80 0.61
C LEU A 263 1.74 32.28 0.26
N GLN A 264 2.07 33.11 1.24
CA GLN A 264 2.19 34.55 1.06
C GLN A 264 3.67 34.95 1.06
N SER A 265 4.12 35.69 0.05
CA SER A 265 5.45 36.30 0.00
C SER A 265 5.29 37.79 -0.24
N GLY A 266 5.42 38.59 0.82
CA GLY A 266 5.16 40.03 0.76
C GLY A 266 3.73 40.34 0.29
N THR A 267 3.58 40.92 -0.90
CA THR A 267 2.29 41.24 -1.53
C THR A 267 1.80 40.16 -2.49
N THR A 268 2.61 39.14 -2.78
CA THR A 268 2.29 38.06 -3.72
C THR A 268 1.76 36.83 -2.99
N ASN A 269 0.66 36.26 -3.49
CA ASN A 269 0.07 35.05 -2.94
C ASN A 269 0.21 33.92 -3.96
N TYR A 270 0.89 32.85 -3.59
CA TYR A 270 0.92 31.61 -4.34
C TYR A 270 -0.20 30.69 -3.87
N THR A 271 -1.21 30.52 -4.73
CA THR A 271 -2.41 29.75 -4.44
C THR A 271 -2.32 28.33 -4.96
N LEU A 272 -2.82 27.38 -4.16
CA LEU A 272 -2.94 25.96 -4.50
C LEU A 272 -4.43 25.59 -4.45
N PRO A 273 -5.19 25.80 -5.54
CA PRO A 273 -6.63 25.54 -5.56
C PRO A 273 -6.97 24.07 -5.27
N PRO A 274 -8.10 23.81 -4.57
CA PRO A 274 -8.59 22.46 -4.28
C PRO A 274 -9.49 21.94 -5.41
N LYS A 275 -9.01 22.00 -6.65
CA LYS A 275 -9.76 21.57 -7.84
C LYS A 275 -8.93 20.59 -8.65
N ASP A 276 -9.57 19.60 -9.24
CA ASP A 276 -8.93 18.52 -10.00
C ASP A 276 -7.88 17.77 -9.15
N ILE A 277 -8.21 17.57 -7.87
CA ILE A 277 -7.44 16.82 -6.87
C ILE A 277 -8.06 15.46 -6.56
N SER A 278 -9.38 15.30 -6.74
CA SER A 278 -10.03 14.00 -6.64
C SER A 278 -9.92 13.24 -7.97
N TRP A 279 -10.20 11.94 -7.90
CA TRP A 279 -10.16 11.10 -9.08
C TRP A 279 -11.46 11.23 -9.86
N PRO A 280 -11.42 11.14 -11.20
CA PRO A 280 -12.64 11.18 -12.02
C PRO A 280 -13.72 10.19 -11.56
N GLU A 281 -13.33 9.00 -11.13
CA GLU A 281 -14.26 7.99 -10.63
C GLU A 281 -14.89 8.40 -9.29
N ASP A 282 -14.18 9.15 -8.44
CA ASP A 282 -14.76 9.66 -7.19
C ASP A 282 -15.82 10.73 -7.51
N LEU A 283 -15.56 11.61 -8.48
CA LEU A 283 -16.50 12.65 -8.92
C LEU A 283 -17.84 12.08 -9.41
N GLU A 284 -17.82 10.91 -10.06
CA GLU A 284 -19.03 10.23 -10.52
C GLU A 284 -19.80 9.52 -9.39
N ASN A 285 -19.11 9.11 -8.33
CA ASN A 285 -19.70 8.35 -7.22
C ASN A 285 -20.31 9.24 -6.13
N TYR A 286 -19.92 10.51 -6.05
CA TYR A 286 -20.40 11.45 -5.04
C TYR A 286 -21.44 12.41 -5.59
N ALA A 287 -22.59 12.51 -4.93
CA ALA A 287 -23.69 13.35 -5.36
C ALA A 287 -24.39 14.05 -4.20
N ASN A 288 -25.06 15.15 -4.50
CA ASN A 288 -25.89 15.86 -3.53
C ASN A 288 -27.17 15.07 -3.25
N SER A 289 -27.53 15.00 -1.97
CA SER A 289 -28.77 14.34 -1.55
C SER A 289 -29.98 15.22 -1.85
N PRO A 290 -31.15 14.61 -2.19
CA PRO A 290 -32.42 15.32 -2.34
C PRO A 290 -32.83 16.16 -1.14
N TRP A 291 -32.28 15.87 0.05
CA TRP A 291 -32.43 16.70 1.26
C TRP A 291 -32.22 18.19 1.01
N PHE A 292 -31.30 18.58 0.13
CA PHE A 292 -30.95 19.99 -0.12
C PHE A 292 -31.49 20.52 -1.45
N THR A 293 -32.08 19.66 -2.29
CA THR A 293 -32.63 20.06 -3.59
C THR A 293 -34.15 20.13 -3.58
N ASP A 294 -34.82 19.35 -2.72
CA ASP A 294 -36.27 19.37 -2.57
C ASP A 294 -36.70 20.43 -1.53
N PRO A 295 -37.42 21.50 -1.94
CA PRO A 295 -37.86 22.55 -1.02
C PRO A 295 -38.79 22.04 0.09
N SER A 296 -39.50 20.92 -0.13
CA SER A 296 -40.41 20.37 0.88
C SER A 296 -39.68 19.84 2.12
N LEU A 297 -38.42 19.45 1.97
CA LEU A 297 -37.57 18.93 3.05
C LEU A 297 -36.82 20.02 3.81
N ALA A 298 -36.74 21.24 3.28
CA ALA A 298 -35.93 22.31 3.84
C ALA A 298 -36.21 22.60 5.33
N THR A 299 -37.48 22.53 5.73
CA THR A 299 -37.91 22.82 7.12
C THR A 299 -37.52 21.72 8.10
N SER A 300 -37.34 20.47 7.63
CA SER A 300 -37.00 19.33 8.48
C SER A 300 -35.49 19.10 8.62
N ILE A 301 -34.66 19.69 7.74
CA ILE A 301 -33.19 19.57 7.77
C ILE A 301 -32.60 19.80 9.18
N PRO A 302 -32.90 20.91 9.89
CA PRO A 302 -32.18 21.21 11.15
C PRO A 302 -32.44 20.22 12.28
N THR A 303 -33.55 19.46 12.20
CA THR A 303 -33.95 18.48 13.23
C THR A 303 -33.65 17.04 12.82
N LYS A 304 -33.59 16.75 11.50
CA LYS A 304 -33.38 15.39 10.96
C LYS A 304 -31.93 15.12 10.57
N LEU A 305 -31.18 16.13 10.12
CA LEU A 305 -29.80 16.00 9.70
C LEU A 305 -28.87 16.71 10.68
N ILE A 306 -28.01 15.93 11.30
CA ILE A 306 -27.09 16.44 12.32
C ILE A 306 -25.66 16.30 11.79
N PRO A 307 -24.84 17.37 11.81
CA PRO A 307 -23.44 17.25 11.45
C PRO A 307 -22.72 16.34 12.46
N PRO A 308 -21.74 15.53 12.02
CA PRO A 308 -20.90 14.75 12.91
C PRO A 308 -20.20 15.62 13.98
N PRO A 309 -19.87 15.06 15.15
CA PRO A 309 -19.15 15.79 16.20
C PRO A 309 -17.89 16.53 15.70
N GLY A 310 -17.10 15.89 14.83
CA GLY A 310 -15.90 16.50 14.27
C GLY A 310 -16.16 17.69 13.35
N TRP A 311 -17.39 17.88 12.87
CA TRP A 311 -17.78 18.92 11.90
C TRP A 311 -18.45 20.13 12.56
N ARG A 312 -18.69 20.07 13.88
CA ARG A 312 -19.36 21.14 14.64
C ARG A 312 -18.69 22.51 14.49
N HIS A 313 -17.38 22.53 14.29
CA HIS A 313 -16.64 23.77 14.05
C HIS A 313 -17.00 24.45 12.72
N LYS A 314 -17.35 23.66 11.69
CA LYS A 314 -17.77 24.15 10.36
C LYS A 314 -19.27 24.45 10.35
N TYR A 315 -20.06 23.69 11.11
CA TYR A 315 -21.52 23.81 11.19
C TYR A 315 -22.01 23.95 12.64
N PRO A 316 -21.72 25.08 13.31
CA PRO A 316 -22.01 25.26 14.74
C PRO A 316 -23.52 25.26 15.04
N ASN A 317 -24.32 25.77 14.11
CA ASN A 317 -25.78 25.85 14.23
C ASN A 317 -26.51 24.66 13.59
N GLY A 318 -25.79 23.64 13.14
CA GLY A 318 -26.35 22.52 12.37
C GLY A 318 -26.45 22.82 10.89
N TYR A 319 -27.22 21.99 10.17
CA TYR A 319 -27.43 22.17 8.74
C TYR A 319 -28.67 23.00 8.43
N THR A 320 -28.60 23.70 7.31
CA THR A 320 -29.74 24.40 6.71
C THR A 320 -29.81 24.04 5.22
N ALA A 321 -30.85 24.50 4.52
CA ALA A 321 -30.97 24.30 3.08
C ALA A 321 -29.85 24.96 2.26
N THR A 322 -29.14 25.95 2.83
CA THR A 322 -28.04 26.66 2.16
C THR A 322 -26.66 26.31 2.74
N GLU A 323 -26.62 25.88 4.00
CA GLU A 323 -25.37 25.57 4.71
C GLU A 323 -25.29 24.06 4.98
N TYR A 324 -24.63 23.35 4.07
CA TYR A 324 -24.51 21.89 4.09
C TYR A 324 -23.24 21.42 3.36
N PRO A 325 -22.78 20.17 3.56
CA PRO A 325 -21.67 19.60 2.82
C PRO A 325 -22.10 19.20 1.40
N ASN A 326 -21.44 19.76 0.39
CA ASN A 326 -21.65 19.37 -0.99
C ASN A 326 -20.59 18.33 -1.40
N PHE A 327 -20.99 17.05 -1.42
CA PHE A 327 -20.07 15.96 -1.77
C PHE A 327 -19.64 15.98 -3.22
N ALA A 328 -20.42 16.57 -4.13
CA ALA A 328 -20.07 16.63 -5.55
C ALA A 328 -18.96 17.64 -5.84
N THR A 329 -18.91 18.75 -5.08
CA THR A 329 -17.95 19.85 -5.33
C THR A 329 -16.78 19.89 -4.35
N ASP A 330 -16.93 19.35 -3.12
CA ASP A 330 -15.87 19.38 -2.11
C ASP A 330 -14.86 18.25 -2.35
N GLU A 331 -13.90 18.48 -3.25
CA GLU A 331 -12.91 17.47 -3.61
C GLU A 331 -11.95 17.11 -2.45
N ARG A 332 -11.69 18.03 -1.50
CA ARG A 332 -10.87 17.73 -0.31
C ARG A 332 -11.56 16.67 0.55
N LEU A 333 -12.88 16.78 0.71
CA LEU A 333 -13.68 15.77 1.38
C LEU A 333 -13.64 14.43 0.62
N GLN A 334 -13.76 14.44 -0.70
CA GLN A 334 -13.67 13.21 -1.51
C GLN A 334 -12.32 12.49 -1.34
N VAL A 335 -11.21 13.26 -1.39
CA VAL A 335 -9.85 12.73 -1.14
C VAL A 335 -9.72 12.12 0.26
N TRP A 336 -10.41 12.68 1.26
CA TRP A 336 -10.42 12.12 2.61
C TRP A 336 -11.23 10.82 2.71
N LEU A 337 -12.42 10.77 2.10
CA LEU A 337 -13.29 9.60 2.09
C LEU A 337 -12.62 8.38 1.43
N ARG A 338 -11.71 8.61 0.48
CA ARG A 338 -10.81 7.58 -0.04
C ARG A 338 -9.80 7.16 1.02
N LYS A 339 -10.03 6.02 1.67
CA LYS A 339 -9.21 5.47 2.77
C LYS A 339 -7.74 5.22 2.38
N ALA A 340 -6.82 5.48 3.32
CA ALA A 340 -5.41 5.13 3.22
C ALA A 340 -5.14 3.68 3.65
N GLY A 341 -4.17 3.01 3.01
CA GLY A 341 -3.77 1.64 3.35
C GLY A 341 -2.85 1.51 4.57
N PHE A 342 -2.18 2.59 4.96
CA PHE A 342 -1.17 2.63 6.03
C PHE A 342 -1.49 3.73 7.07
N PRO A 343 -0.98 3.61 8.31
CA PRO A 343 -1.18 4.62 9.36
C PRO A 343 -0.37 5.90 9.17
N HIS A 344 0.63 5.85 8.29
CA HIS A 344 1.39 7.00 7.81
C HIS A 344 0.98 7.21 6.36
N PHE A 345 0.35 8.34 6.08
CA PHE A 345 -0.14 8.62 4.73
C PHE A 345 -0.15 10.11 4.45
N ARG A 346 -0.22 10.43 3.16
CA ARG A 346 -0.46 11.78 2.67
C ARG A 346 -1.77 11.85 1.89
N LYS A 347 -2.43 13.01 1.94
CA LYS A 347 -3.63 13.33 1.17
C LYS A 347 -3.39 14.61 0.40
N LEU A 348 -3.82 14.64 -0.85
CA LEU A 348 -3.70 15.83 -1.68
C LEU A 348 -4.67 16.90 -1.17
N TRP A 349 -4.18 18.12 -0.98
CA TRP A 349 -4.93 19.25 -0.44
C TRP A 349 -5.22 20.33 -1.49
N GLY A 350 -4.31 20.49 -2.46
CA GLY A 350 -4.42 21.43 -3.55
C GLY A 350 -3.26 21.26 -4.53
N LYS A 351 -3.42 21.78 -5.75
CA LYS A 351 -2.36 21.77 -6.77
C LYS A 351 -2.36 23.06 -7.57
N ASN A 352 -1.21 23.43 -8.09
CA ASN A 352 -1.04 24.52 -9.04
C ASN A 352 -0.35 23.95 -10.29
N PRO A 353 -1.09 23.81 -11.41
CA PRO A 353 -0.56 23.17 -12.60
C PRO A 353 0.29 24.08 -13.48
N ASP A 354 0.23 25.40 -13.29
CA ASP A 354 0.72 26.36 -14.28
C ASP A 354 1.91 27.17 -13.77
N ALA A 355 1.99 27.46 -12.47
CA ALA A 355 2.99 28.37 -11.91
C ALA A 355 4.09 27.64 -11.13
N THR A 356 5.35 27.95 -11.46
CA THR A 356 6.51 27.61 -10.63
C THR A 356 6.39 28.27 -9.25
N LEU A 357 6.69 27.53 -8.18
CA LEU A 357 6.86 28.11 -6.85
C LEU A 357 8.34 28.48 -6.66
N PRO A 358 8.72 29.78 -6.72
CA PRO A 358 10.12 30.16 -6.62
C PRO A 358 10.64 30.02 -5.19
N LYS A 359 11.95 29.80 -5.08
CA LYS A 359 12.67 29.81 -3.81
C LYS A 359 12.46 31.12 -3.06
N GLY A 360 12.35 31.03 -1.75
CA GLY A 360 12.10 32.19 -0.90
C GLY A 360 11.38 31.83 0.39
N VAL A 361 11.18 32.85 1.21
CA VAL A 361 10.45 32.71 2.47
C VAL A 361 8.98 33.05 2.24
N TYR A 362 8.10 32.14 2.64
CA TYR A 362 6.65 32.32 2.55
C TYR A 362 6.02 32.24 3.93
N ARG A 363 4.99 33.05 4.15
CA ARG A 363 4.09 32.92 5.28
C ARG A 363 2.95 31.98 4.92
N VAL A 364 2.68 31.03 5.80
CA VAL A 364 1.48 30.18 5.78
C VAL A 364 0.80 30.27 7.14
N ASP A 365 -0.51 30.52 7.12
CA ASP A 365 -1.36 30.54 8.30
C ASP A 365 -2.18 29.25 8.32
N VAL A 366 -2.10 28.50 9.41
CA VAL A 366 -2.81 27.24 9.61
C VAL A 366 -3.70 27.35 10.84
N VAL A 367 -5.01 27.20 10.68
CA VAL A 367 -5.94 27.12 11.82
C VAL A 367 -5.90 25.69 12.37
N ASP A 368 -5.22 25.50 13.51
CA ASP A 368 -4.97 24.22 14.17
C ASP A 368 -6.24 23.74 14.90
N ARG A 369 -7.02 22.87 14.24
CA ARG A 369 -8.25 22.27 14.78
C ARG A 369 -8.14 20.76 14.97
N PHE A 370 -7.35 20.09 14.13
CA PHE A 370 -7.19 18.65 14.09
C PHE A 370 -6.13 18.20 15.10
N GLN A 371 -6.58 17.69 16.25
CA GLN A 371 -5.72 17.32 17.36
C GLN A 371 -5.10 15.92 17.19
N VAL A 372 -3.83 15.88 16.78
CA VAL A 372 -3.10 14.61 16.59
C VAL A 372 -2.47 14.04 17.86
N ARG A 373 -2.30 14.87 18.89
CA ARG A 373 -1.62 14.49 20.15
C ARG A 373 -2.37 13.43 20.96
N SER A 374 -3.69 13.40 20.85
CA SER A 374 -4.57 12.45 21.56
C SER A 374 -4.26 11.00 21.20
N PHE A 375 -3.71 10.75 20.02
CA PHE A 375 -3.33 9.43 19.53
C PHE A 375 -1.82 9.30 19.22
N GLY A 376 -0.99 10.24 19.68
CA GLY A 376 0.46 10.18 19.51
C GLY A 376 0.98 10.43 18.08
N GLY A 377 0.14 10.97 17.20
CA GLY A 377 0.50 11.26 15.81
C GLY A 377 1.18 12.62 15.60
N THR A 378 1.66 12.83 14.38
CA THR A 378 2.20 14.09 13.85
C THR A 378 1.44 14.50 12.59
N LYS A 379 1.47 15.79 12.31
CA LYS A 379 0.90 16.40 11.11
C LYS A 379 1.89 17.34 10.44
N SER A 380 1.95 17.27 9.12
CA SER A 380 2.89 18.05 8.32
C SER A 380 2.28 18.48 6.99
N ILE A 381 2.74 19.60 6.45
CA ILE A 381 2.46 20.05 5.09
C ILE A 381 3.64 19.62 4.22
N ILE A 382 3.36 19.02 3.06
CA ILE A 382 4.36 18.63 2.09
C ILE A 382 4.09 19.38 0.79
N LEU A 383 5.08 20.13 0.31
CA LEU A 383 5.10 20.68 -1.05
C LEU A 383 6.00 19.78 -1.90
N SER A 384 5.45 19.26 -3.01
CA SER A 384 6.19 18.35 -3.88
C SER A 384 5.86 18.59 -5.34
N THR A 385 6.84 18.35 -6.20
CA THR A 385 6.61 18.10 -7.63
C THR A 385 6.45 16.61 -7.89
N LEU A 386 6.02 16.24 -9.08
CA LEU A 386 5.98 14.83 -9.52
C LEU A 386 7.13 14.56 -10.48
N GLY A 387 7.78 13.42 -10.30
CA GLY A 387 8.66 12.82 -11.29
C GLY A 387 7.89 11.84 -12.19
N PRO A 388 8.58 11.15 -13.11
CA PRO A 388 7.97 10.21 -14.05
C PRO A 388 7.21 9.05 -13.39
N LEU A 389 7.55 8.69 -12.16
CA LEU A 389 6.93 7.61 -11.38
C LEU A 389 5.94 8.14 -10.33
N GLY A 390 5.68 9.44 -10.34
CA GLY A 390 4.87 10.12 -9.34
C GLY A 390 5.72 10.80 -8.27
N SER A 391 5.31 10.65 -7.02
CA SER A 391 5.91 11.34 -5.87
C SER A 391 7.25 10.74 -5.45
N ARG A 392 8.03 11.49 -4.67
CA ARG A 392 9.30 11.01 -4.11
C ARG A 392 9.10 9.73 -3.27
N ASP A 393 9.65 8.63 -3.75
CA ASP A 393 9.81 7.35 -3.06
C ASP A 393 11.03 6.60 -3.65
N GLY A 394 12.03 6.34 -2.79
CA GLY A 394 13.27 5.66 -3.19
C GLY A 394 13.17 4.15 -3.26
N PHE A 395 12.09 3.55 -2.73
CA PHE A 395 11.99 2.11 -2.53
C PHE A 395 12.19 1.31 -3.82
N LEU A 396 11.54 1.71 -4.92
CA LEU A 396 11.60 0.99 -6.18
C LEU A 396 13.03 1.01 -6.76
N GLY A 397 13.66 2.19 -6.84
CA GLY A 397 15.03 2.33 -7.35
C GLY A 397 16.04 1.53 -6.52
N ILE A 398 15.95 1.61 -5.19
CA ILE A 398 16.81 0.84 -4.28
C ILE A 398 16.59 -0.67 -4.45
N THR A 399 15.34 -1.12 -4.58
CA THR A 399 15.02 -2.54 -4.76
C THR A 399 15.65 -3.11 -6.04
N PHE A 400 15.52 -2.41 -7.17
CA PHE A 400 16.14 -2.81 -8.43
C PHE A 400 17.67 -2.88 -8.32
N LEU A 401 18.29 -1.89 -7.66
CA LEU A 401 19.74 -1.89 -7.42
C LEU A 401 20.17 -3.07 -6.53
N VAL A 402 19.47 -3.31 -5.42
CA VAL A 402 19.79 -4.41 -4.49
C VAL A 402 19.64 -5.77 -5.17
N VAL A 403 18.52 -6.01 -5.85
CA VAL A 403 18.29 -7.29 -6.57
C VAL A 403 19.30 -7.46 -7.70
N GLY A 404 19.62 -6.40 -8.44
CA GLY A 404 20.64 -6.42 -9.48
C GLY A 404 22.04 -6.75 -8.94
N CYS A 405 22.44 -6.14 -7.83
CA CYS A 405 23.72 -6.41 -7.16
C CYS A 405 23.79 -7.84 -6.60
N ILE A 406 22.71 -8.34 -5.99
CA ILE A 406 22.64 -9.73 -5.52
C ILE A 406 22.76 -10.71 -6.69
N ALA A 407 22.08 -10.44 -7.81
CA ALA A 407 22.16 -11.28 -9.01
C ALA A 407 23.57 -11.26 -9.62
N ALA A 408 24.22 -10.09 -9.69
CA ALA A 408 25.59 -9.95 -10.16
C ALA A 408 26.58 -10.74 -9.28
N PHE A 409 26.45 -10.60 -7.95
CA PHE A 409 27.28 -11.32 -6.99
C PHE A 409 27.06 -12.83 -7.07
N ALA A 410 25.80 -13.29 -7.19
CA ALA A 410 25.48 -14.70 -7.36
C ALA A 410 26.02 -15.26 -8.69
N ALA A 411 25.92 -14.51 -9.79
CA ALA A 411 26.50 -14.90 -11.08
C ALA A 411 28.04 -15.03 -10.99
N PHE A 412 28.69 -14.08 -10.31
CA PHE A 412 30.13 -14.13 -10.05
C PHE A 412 30.50 -15.34 -9.19
N LEU A 413 29.77 -15.62 -8.10
CA LEU A 413 30.04 -16.78 -7.25
C LEU A 413 29.87 -18.10 -7.99
N VAL A 414 28.81 -18.25 -8.77
CA VAL A 414 28.63 -19.42 -9.64
C VAL A 414 29.84 -19.51 -10.57
N TRP A 415 30.20 -18.46 -11.29
CA TRP A 415 31.34 -18.51 -12.21
C TRP A 415 32.69 -18.80 -11.53
N ALA A 416 32.94 -18.26 -10.35
CA ALA A 416 34.21 -18.37 -9.62
C ALA A 416 34.37 -19.70 -8.86
N VAL A 417 33.27 -20.32 -8.41
CA VAL A 417 33.32 -21.62 -7.73
C VAL A 417 33.61 -22.70 -8.75
N ARG A 418 34.71 -23.42 -8.57
CA ARG A 418 35.04 -24.58 -9.41
C ARG A 418 33.97 -25.65 -9.27
N PHE A 419 33.18 -25.84 -10.32
CA PHE A 419 32.17 -26.88 -10.35
C PHE A 419 32.77 -28.26 -10.63
N ARG A 420 32.15 -29.26 -9.99
CA ARG A 420 32.43 -30.68 -10.23
C ARG A 420 32.14 -31.03 -11.68
N LYS A 421 32.80 -32.07 -12.19
CA LYS A 421 32.53 -32.60 -13.53
C LYS A 421 31.07 -33.07 -13.60
N LEU A 422 30.34 -32.62 -14.62
CA LEU A 422 28.94 -33.03 -14.81
C LEU A 422 28.86 -34.55 -15.04
N GLY A 423 27.97 -35.23 -14.32
CA GLY A 423 27.73 -36.67 -14.48
C GLY A 423 28.86 -37.57 -13.95
N ASP A 424 29.70 -37.09 -13.04
CA ASP A 424 30.74 -37.91 -12.41
C ASP A 424 30.13 -39.05 -11.58
N ARG A 425 30.47 -40.30 -11.98
CA ARG A 425 29.97 -41.53 -11.36
C ARG A 425 30.54 -41.77 -9.96
N SER A 426 31.64 -41.11 -9.56
CA SER A 426 32.26 -41.28 -8.24
C SER A 426 31.34 -40.86 -7.09
N TYR A 427 30.45 -39.89 -7.34
CA TYR A 427 29.49 -39.37 -6.36
C TYR A 427 28.17 -40.16 -6.29
N LEU A 428 28.02 -41.22 -7.08
CA LEU A 428 26.86 -42.10 -6.97
C LEU A 428 26.93 -42.82 -5.61
N SER A 429 25.85 -42.78 -4.85
CA SER A 429 25.81 -43.26 -3.45
C SER A 429 26.27 -44.71 -3.28
N TRP A 430 26.17 -45.53 -4.31
CA TRP A 430 26.63 -46.93 -4.33
C TRP A 430 28.10 -47.10 -4.73
N ASN A 431 28.72 -46.10 -5.38
CA ASN A 431 30.16 -46.10 -5.70
C ASN A 431 31.00 -45.58 -4.53
N ALA A 432 30.40 -44.79 -3.63
CA ALA A 432 31.04 -44.26 -2.44
C ALA A 432 31.29 -45.30 -1.33
N LYS A 433 30.80 -46.55 -1.49
CA LYS A 433 30.96 -47.64 -0.49
C LYS A 433 32.21 -48.51 -0.67
N ASN A 434 33.03 -48.25 -1.69
CA ASN A 434 34.23 -49.03 -1.99
C ASN A 434 35.54 -48.26 -1.75
N GLN A 435 35.49 -47.17 -0.98
CA GLN A 435 36.62 -46.50 -0.35
C GLN A 435 36.41 -46.53 1.16
#